data_AF-A0A8J5NMT5-F1
#
_entry.id   AF-A0A8J5NMT5-F1
#
_cell.length_a   1.000
_cell.length_b   1.000
_cell.length_c   1.000
_cell.angle_alpha   90.00
_cell.angle_beta   90.00
_cell.angle_gamma   90.00
#
_symmetry.space_group_name_H-M   'P 1'
#
loop_
_entity.id
_entity.type
_entity.pdbx_description
1 polymer ?
#
loop_
_entity_poly.entity_id
_entity_poly.type
_entity_poly.pdbx_seq_one_letter_code
_entity_poly.pdbx_strand_id
1 'polypeptide(L)'
;MLRLSYHHCVILIHQARCRIFQSNQPIDNLIDDGHRINFQILIDASRSTLIYLEKALPVLAHECFWVIIFYPMTAISTIFSVALLDNRSDPGNERLKLLQGFTRLIRQIPIKRLTVAEISHLEFIEEVVEEMSRLVLIAP
;
A
#
# COMPACT_ATOMS: atom_id res chain seq x y z
N MET A 1 10.63 -9.27 -10.21
CA MET A 1 9.24 -9.28 -10.70
C MET A 1 8.36 -10.33 -10.03
N LEU A 2 8.72 -11.64 -10.04
CA LEU A 2 7.88 -12.70 -9.45
C LEU A 2 7.37 -12.42 -8.02
N ARG A 3 8.23 -11.90 -7.13
CA ARG A 3 7.84 -11.55 -5.75
C ARG A 3 6.81 -10.42 -5.69
N LEU A 4 6.94 -9.40 -6.54
CA LEU A 4 5.97 -8.30 -6.64
C LEU A 4 4.62 -8.82 -7.13
N SER A 5 4.64 -9.64 -8.18
CA SER A 5 3.42 -10.27 -8.71
C SER A 5 2.74 -11.17 -7.67
N TYR A 6 3.52 -11.94 -6.90
CA TYR A 6 3.00 -12.74 -5.79
C TYR A 6 2.27 -11.89 -4.75
N HIS A 7 2.93 -10.85 -4.21
CA HIS A 7 2.30 -9.98 -3.20
C HIS A 7 1.10 -9.21 -3.75
N HIS A 8 1.13 -8.81 -5.01
CA HIS A 8 -0.01 -8.20 -5.69
C HIS A 8 -1.21 -9.15 -5.77
N CYS A 9 -1.00 -10.41 -6.16
CA CYS A 9 -2.05 -11.43 -6.17
C CYS A 9 -2.62 -11.68 -4.77
N VAL A 10 -1.76 -11.77 -3.75
CA VAL A 10 -2.19 -11.88 -2.34
C VAL A 10 -3.10 -10.71 -1.97
N ILE A 11 -2.70 -9.47 -2.29
CA ILE A 11 -3.53 -8.29 -2.04
C ILE A 11 -4.89 -8.41 -2.71
N LEU A 12 -4.95 -8.72 -4.01
CA LEU A 12 -6.21 -8.80 -4.75
C LEU A 12 -7.17 -9.87 -4.19
N ILE A 13 -6.65 -11.06 -3.85
CA ILE A 13 -7.44 -12.15 -3.30
C ILE A 13 -8.07 -11.73 -1.97
N HIS A 14 -7.28 -11.16 -1.05
CA HIS A 14 -7.75 -10.78 0.27
C HIS A 14 -8.62 -9.53 0.25
N GLN A 15 -8.39 -8.58 -0.67
CA GLN A 15 -9.30 -7.46 -0.93
C GLN A 15 -10.68 -7.93 -1.38
N ALA A 16 -10.73 -8.88 -2.33
CA ALA A 16 -11.99 -9.45 -2.80
C ALA A 16 -12.76 -10.14 -1.65
N ARG A 17 -12.04 -10.86 -0.78
CA ARG A 17 -12.62 -11.45 0.43
C ARG A 17 -13.23 -10.37 1.33
N CYS A 18 -12.49 -9.32 1.67
CA CYS A 18 -12.99 -8.23 2.52
C CYS A 18 -14.24 -7.55 1.95
N ARG A 19 -14.33 -7.36 0.62
CA ARG A 19 -15.52 -6.76 -0.03
C ARG A 19 -16.75 -7.65 0.04
N ILE A 20 -16.59 -8.96 -0.16
CA ILE A 20 -17.69 -9.93 -0.08
C ILE A 20 -18.29 -9.96 1.33
N PHE A 21 -17.45 -9.86 2.36
CA PHE A 21 -17.92 -9.82 3.74
C PHE A 21 -18.61 -8.49 4.12
N GLN A 22 -18.29 -7.37 3.45
CA GLN A 22 -18.97 -6.08 3.66
C GLN A 22 -20.38 -6.03 3.05
N SER A 23 -20.65 -6.79 1.98
CA SER A 23 -21.96 -6.78 1.30
C SER A 23 -22.98 -7.72 1.92
N ASN A 24 -22.54 -8.71 2.72
CA ASN A 24 -23.39 -9.78 3.23
C ASN A 24 -23.36 -9.81 4.76
N GLN A 25 -24.42 -9.27 5.36
CA GLN A 25 -25.04 -9.71 6.64
C GLN A 25 -24.54 -9.15 8.00
N PRO A 26 -25.41 -9.21 9.04
CA PRO A 26 -25.32 -8.42 10.25
C PRO A 26 -24.27 -8.94 11.23
N ILE A 27 -23.86 -8.00 12.07
CA ILE A 27 -22.84 -8.05 13.13
C ILE A 27 -23.13 -9.23 14.06
N ASP A 28 -22.50 -10.38 13.82
CA ASP A 28 -22.41 -11.43 14.83
C ASP A 28 -20.99 -12.01 14.89
N ASN A 29 -20.54 -12.27 16.10
CA ASN A 29 -19.16 -12.16 16.58
C ASN A 29 -18.12 -13.17 16.00
N LEU A 30 -18.48 -13.97 15.01
CA LEU A 30 -17.58 -14.89 14.28
C LEU A 30 -16.91 -14.23 13.06
N ILE A 31 -17.47 -13.12 12.57
CA ILE A 31 -16.99 -12.40 11.38
C ILE A 31 -15.75 -11.55 11.70
N ASP A 32 -15.56 -11.15 12.97
CA ASP A 32 -14.44 -10.30 13.41
C ASP A 32 -13.08 -10.97 13.10
N ASP A 33 -12.85 -12.21 13.52
CA ASP A 33 -11.54 -12.88 13.34
C ASP A 33 -11.13 -13.07 11.87
N GLY A 34 -12.10 -13.31 10.99
CA GLY A 34 -11.85 -13.42 9.55
C GLY A 34 -11.35 -12.12 8.95
N HIS A 35 -11.98 -10.99 9.28
CA HIS A 35 -11.52 -9.67 8.83
C HIS A 35 -10.15 -9.31 9.40
N ARG A 36 -9.92 -9.61 10.68
CA ARG A 36 -8.64 -9.33 11.35
C ARG A 36 -7.48 -10.01 10.64
N ILE A 37 -7.61 -11.29 10.30
CA ILE A 37 -6.59 -12.05 9.58
C ILE A 37 -6.38 -11.48 8.17
N ASN A 38 -7.46 -11.19 7.45
CA ASN A 38 -7.37 -10.63 6.09
C ASN A 38 -6.67 -9.26 6.09
N PHE A 39 -7.02 -8.36 7.02
CA PHE A 39 -6.36 -7.06 7.15
C PHE A 39 -4.87 -7.19 7.49
N GLN A 40 -4.50 -8.10 8.39
CA GLN A 40 -3.09 -8.35 8.68
C GLN A 40 -2.33 -8.83 7.44
N ILE A 41 -2.90 -9.77 6.67
CA ILE A 41 -2.29 -10.26 5.43
C ILE A 41 -2.13 -9.12 4.40
N LEU A 42 -3.13 -8.25 4.27
CA LEU A 42 -3.07 -7.10 3.39
C LEU A 42 -1.94 -6.13 3.78
N ILE A 43 -1.78 -5.86 5.08
CA ILE A 43 -0.67 -5.04 5.60
C ILE A 43 0.68 -5.71 5.36
N ASP A 44 0.82 -7.00 5.64
CA ASP A 44 2.08 -7.74 5.48
C ASP A 44 2.51 -7.86 4.01
N ALA A 45 1.56 -8.09 3.10
CA ALA A 45 1.82 -8.11 1.67
C ALA A 45 2.21 -6.72 1.14
N SER A 46 1.56 -5.66 1.64
CA SER A 46 1.88 -4.27 1.29
C SER A 46 3.27 -3.89 1.78
N ARG A 47 3.60 -4.22 3.04
CA ARG A 47 4.94 -4.04 3.61
C ARG A 47 6.01 -4.78 2.81
N SER A 48 5.76 -6.05 2.47
CA SER A 48 6.70 -6.86 1.68
C SER A 48 6.93 -6.29 0.28
N THR A 49 5.89 -5.72 -0.33
CA THR A 49 5.97 -5.02 -1.62
C THR A 49 6.90 -3.82 -1.52
N LEU A 50 6.71 -2.94 -0.52
CA LEU A 50 7.55 -1.76 -0.32
C LEU A 50 9.01 -2.12 -0.03
N ILE A 51 9.26 -3.09 0.85
CA ILE A 51 10.63 -3.56 1.17
C ILE A 51 11.32 -4.13 -0.07
N TYR A 52 10.60 -4.91 -0.88
CA TYR A 52 11.19 -5.47 -2.10
C TYR A 52 11.50 -4.39 -3.12
N LEU A 53 10.61 -3.41 -3.29
CA LEU A 53 10.84 -2.28 -4.20
C LEU A 53 12.03 -1.43 -3.76
N GLU A 54 12.16 -1.13 -2.47
CA GLU A 54 13.30 -0.36 -1.92
C GLU A 54 14.62 -1.05 -2.27
N LYS A 55 14.69 -2.39 -2.12
CA LYS A 55 15.87 -3.17 -2.48
C LYS A 55 16.10 -3.30 -3.99
N ALA A 56 15.02 -3.36 -4.77
CA ALA A 56 15.09 -3.55 -6.21
C ALA A 56 15.23 -2.22 -6.98
N LEU A 57 15.04 -1.07 -6.32
CA LEU A 57 15.02 0.26 -6.91
C LEU A 57 16.24 0.57 -7.78
N PRO A 58 17.49 0.24 -7.38
CA PRO A 58 18.66 0.53 -8.21
C PRO A 58 18.65 -0.18 -9.57
N VAL A 59 17.94 -1.31 -9.66
CA VAL A 59 17.82 -2.10 -10.89
C VAL A 59 16.57 -1.70 -11.68
N LEU A 60 15.44 -1.47 -11.00
CA LEU A 60 14.15 -1.20 -11.62
C LEU A 60 14.02 0.23 -12.17
N ALA A 61 14.68 1.21 -11.56
CA ALA A 61 14.58 2.62 -11.95
C ALA A 61 15.11 2.93 -13.35
N HIS A 62 15.75 1.96 -14.00
CA HIS A 62 16.32 2.11 -15.34
C HIS A 62 15.52 1.37 -16.41
N GLU A 63 14.82 0.31 -16.03
CA GLU A 63 14.24 -0.65 -16.97
C GLU A 63 12.70 -0.61 -16.98
N CYS A 64 12.06 -0.18 -15.88
CA CYS A 64 10.60 -0.33 -15.76
C CYS A 64 9.96 0.65 -14.77
N PHE A 65 9.82 1.92 -15.15
CA PHE A 65 9.16 2.95 -14.34
C PHE A 65 7.75 2.54 -13.88
N TRP A 66 6.98 1.88 -14.75
CA TRP A 66 5.65 1.36 -14.42
C TRP A 66 5.63 0.46 -13.19
N VAL A 67 6.68 -0.31 -12.91
CA VAL A 67 6.75 -1.19 -11.74
C VAL A 67 6.87 -0.39 -10.45
N ILE A 68 7.54 0.76 -10.52
CA ILE A 68 7.76 1.67 -9.39
C ILE A 68 6.49 2.48 -9.07
N ILE A 69 5.55 2.56 -9.99
CA ILE A 69 4.22 3.14 -9.72
C ILE A 69 3.22 2.04 -9.36
N PHE A 70 3.02 1.05 -10.22
CA PHE A 70 1.89 0.13 -10.16
C PHE A 70 1.81 -0.67 -8.86
N TYR A 71 2.90 -1.35 -8.49
CA TYR A 71 2.92 -2.20 -7.31
C TYR A 71 2.82 -1.42 -5.99
N PRO A 72 3.59 -0.34 -5.78
CA PRO A 72 3.44 0.41 -4.54
C PRO A 72 2.15 1.20 -4.48
N MET A 73 1.59 1.71 -5.60
CA MET A 73 0.25 2.32 -5.60
C MET A 73 -0.82 1.34 -5.11
N THR A 74 -0.73 0.08 -5.52
CA THR A 74 -1.62 -0.97 -5.00
C THR A 74 -1.43 -1.17 -3.49
N ALA A 75 -0.17 -1.22 -3.02
CA ALA A 75 0.15 -1.39 -1.60
C ALA A 75 -0.35 -0.23 -0.74
N ILE A 76 -0.09 1.03 -1.12
CA ILE A 76 -0.52 2.20 -0.33
C ILE A 76 -2.03 2.35 -0.32
N SER A 77 -2.70 2.10 -1.44
CA SER A 77 -4.18 2.17 -1.52
C SER A 77 -4.81 1.11 -0.62
N THR A 78 -4.15 -0.05 -0.52
CA THR A 78 -4.55 -1.13 0.39
C THR A 78 -4.35 -0.73 1.84
N ILE A 79 -3.18 -0.21 2.21
CA ILE A 79 -2.89 0.25 3.57
C ILE A 79 -3.89 1.33 3.99
N PHE A 80 -4.12 2.31 3.11
CA PHE A 80 -5.09 3.38 3.34
C PHE A 80 -6.50 2.83 3.57
N SER A 81 -6.96 1.92 2.71
CA SER A 81 -8.27 1.29 2.87
C SER A 81 -8.38 0.51 4.18
N VAL A 82 -7.35 -0.27 4.55
CA VAL A 82 -7.32 -0.97 5.83
C VAL A 82 -7.33 0.03 6.99
N ALA A 83 -6.59 1.13 6.92
CA ALA A 83 -6.58 2.16 7.96
C ALA A 83 -7.96 2.81 8.17
N LEU A 84 -8.73 3.01 7.09
CA LEU A 84 -10.09 3.56 7.18
C LEU A 84 -11.14 2.56 7.66
N LEU A 85 -10.97 1.28 7.35
CA LEU A 85 -11.95 0.23 7.64
C LEU A 85 -11.72 -0.47 8.98
N ASP A 86 -10.48 -0.48 9.45
CA ASP A 86 -10.08 -1.17 10.66
C ASP A 86 -9.93 -0.20 11.84
N ASN A 87 -11.01 -0.04 12.58
CA ASN A 87 -11.12 0.87 13.73
C ASN A 87 -10.41 0.37 15.01
N ARG A 88 -9.54 -0.63 14.88
CA ARG A 88 -8.71 -1.10 15.99
C ARG A 88 -7.51 -0.19 16.17
N SER A 89 -7.03 -0.11 17.41
CA SER A 89 -5.81 0.62 17.74
C SER A 89 -4.63 0.07 16.93
N ASP A 90 -3.87 0.97 16.29
CA ASP A 90 -2.61 0.69 15.60
C ASP A 90 -1.46 1.19 16.47
N PRO A 91 -1.05 0.41 17.50
CA PRO A 91 -0.02 0.85 18.43
C PRO A 91 1.29 1.07 17.67
N GLY A 92 1.73 2.33 17.64
CA GLY A 92 2.94 2.73 16.92
C GLY A 92 2.71 3.28 15.51
N ASN A 93 1.46 3.47 15.08
CA ASN A 93 1.09 4.04 13.78
C ASN A 93 1.79 3.31 12.62
N GLU A 94 1.83 1.98 12.65
CA GLU A 94 2.53 1.17 11.65
C GLU A 94 1.95 1.40 10.25
N ARG A 95 0.64 1.58 10.13
CA ARG A 95 -0.02 1.89 8.85
C ARG A 95 0.46 3.22 8.28
N LEU A 96 0.56 4.25 9.13
CA LEU A 96 1.09 5.56 8.74
C LEU A 96 2.57 5.48 8.34
N LYS A 97 3.39 4.75 9.10
CA LYS A 97 4.82 4.54 8.76
C LYS A 97 4.99 3.84 7.42
N LEU A 98 4.09 2.92 7.07
CA LEU A 98 4.13 2.25 5.76
C LEU A 98 3.76 3.21 4.63
N LEU A 99 2.75 4.07 4.80
CA LEU A 99 2.42 5.14 3.83
C LEU A 99 3.63 6.06 3.62
N GLN A 100 4.21 6.57 4.71
CA GLN A 100 5.40 7.43 4.66
C GLN A 100 6.65 6.72 4.09
N GLY A 101 6.75 5.41 4.30
CA GLY A 101 7.82 4.58 3.73
C GLY A 101 7.83 4.60 2.21
N PHE A 102 6.68 4.80 1.56
CA PHE A 102 6.61 4.94 0.12
C PHE A 102 7.10 6.30 -0.37
N THR A 103 6.78 7.40 0.32
CA THR A 103 7.37 8.72 0.02
C THR A 103 8.90 8.66 0.12
N ARG A 104 9.43 7.94 1.12
CA ARG A 104 10.89 7.70 1.21
C ARG A 104 11.43 6.93 0.00
N LEU A 105 10.69 5.95 -0.51
CA LEU A 105 11.08 5.18 -1.69
C LEU A 105 11.10 6.04 -2.96
N ILE A 106 10.09 6.90 -3.17
CA ILE A 106 10.06 7.83 -4.31
C ILE A 106 11.28 8.74 -4.32
N ARG A 107 11.64 9.30 -3.15
CA ARG A 107 12.80 10.19 -3.00
C ARG A 107 14.14 9.52 -3.26
N GLN A 108 14.21 8.18 -3.24
CA GLN A 108 15.41 7.42 -3.59
C GLN A 108 15.56 7.17 -5.09
N ILE A 109 14.54 7.48 -5.92
CA ILE A 109 14.60 7.26 -7.36
C ILE A 109 15.58 8.27 -7.99
N PRO A 110 16.55 7.81 -8.80
CA PRO A 110 17.51 8.70 -9.44
C PRO A 110 16.86 9.55 -10.56
N ILE A 111 16.49 10.80 -10.23
CA ILE A 111 15.78 11.75 -11.11
C ILE A 111 16.51 12.02 -12.43
N LYS A 112 17.85 11.97 -12.45
CA LYS A 112 18.68 12.27 -13.65
C LYS A 112 18.35 11.42 -14.88
N ARG A 113 17.57 10.35 -14.72
CA ARG A 113 17.23 9.38 -15.77
C ARG A 113 15.72 9.29 -16.05
N LEU A 114 14.92 10.19 -15.47
CA LEU A 114 13.47 10.26 -15.68
C LEU A 114 13.12 11.33 -16.71
N THR A 115 12.06 11.08 -17.47
CA THR A 115 11.40 12.09 -18.30
C THR A 115 10.64 13.10 -17.44
N VAL A 116 10.33 14.27 -18.00
CA VAL A 116 9.53 15.30 -17.32
C VAL A 116 8.18 14.73 -16.87
N ALA A 117 7.54 13.92 -17.70
CA ALA A 117 6.26 13.30 -17.37
C ALA A 117 6.39 12.34 -16.17
N GLU A 118 7.45 11.54 -16.10
CA GLU A 118 7.69 10.62 -14.99
C GLU A 118 7.97 11.37 -13.68
N ILE A 119 8.70 12.49 -13.74
CA ILE A 119 8.94 13.36 -12.58
C ILE A 119 7.61 13.91 -12.05
N SER A 120 6.77 14.49 -12.92
CA SER A 120 5.46 15.01 -12.52
C SER A 120 4.53 13.94 -11.95
N HIS A 121 4.61 12.70 -12.44
CA HIS A 121 3.87 11.59 -11.84
C HIS A 121 4.36 11.26 -10.43
N LEU A 122 5.68 11.26 -10.20
CA LEU A 122 6.22 11.01 -8.86
C LEU A 122 5.82 12.11 -7.86
N GLU A 123 5.86 13.38 -8.29
CA GLU A 123 5.41 14.53 -7.48
C GLU A 123 3.93 14.39 -7.10
N PHE A 124 3.06 14.12 -8.08
CA PHE A 124 1.63 13.89 -7.82
C PHE A 124 1.40 12.74 -6.84
N ILE A 125 2.17 11.66 -6.97
CA ILE A 125 2.05 10.52 -6.06
C ILE A 125 2.50 10.88 -4.65
N GLU A 126 3.57 11.68 -4.48
CA GLU A 126 3.97 12.16 -3.14
C GLU A 126 2.83 12.95 -2.47
N GLU A 127 2.18 13.85 -3.20
CA GLU A 127 1.03 14.63 -2.70
C GLU A 127 -0.14 13.72 -2.27
N VAL A 128 -0.47 12.71 -3.09
CA VAL A 128 -1.52 11.74 -2.76
C VAL A 128 -1.21 10.99 -1.46
N VAL A 129 0.05 10.58 -1.27
CA VAL A 129 0.47 9.81 -0.10
C VAL A 129 0.47 10.67 1.17
N GLU A 130 0.86 11.94 1.04
CA GLU A 130 0.78 12.92 2.11
C GLU A 130 -0.67 13.13 2.55
N GLU A 131 -1.58 13.29 1.58
CA GLU A 131 -3.00 13.44 1.87
C GLU A 131 -3.61 12.18 2.48
N MET A 132 -3.27 10.98 1.97
CA MET A 132 -3.67 9.71 2.60
C MET A 132 -3.18 9.62 4.05
N SER A 133 -1.94 10.04 4.31
CA SER A 133 -1.35 10.03 5.65
C SER A 133 -2.09 10.98 6.60
N ARG A 134 -2.44 12.18 6.12
CA ARG A 134 -3.24 13.16 6.85
C ARG A 134 -4.63 12.62 7.18
N LEU A 135 -5.29 12.01 6.20
CA LEU A 135 -6.64 11.44 6.37
C LEU A 135 -6.66 10.29 7.38
N VAL A 136 -5.62 9.44 7.41
CA VAL A 136 -5.50 8.35 8.40
C VAL A 136 -5.36 8.89 9.83
N LEU A 137 -4.70 10.03 10.02
CA LEU A 137 -4.54 10.65 11.36
C LEU A 137 -5.83 11.25 11.92
N ILE A 138 -6.74 11.68 11.05
CA ILE A 138 -8.01 12.31 11.44
C ILE A 138 -9.21 11.34 11.35
N ALA A 139 -8.97 10.11 10.90
CA ALA A 139 -10.01 9.08 10.86
C ALA A 139 -10.47 8.75 12.31
N PRO A 140 -11.79 8.70 12.55
CA PRO A 140 -12.37 8.50 13.88
C PRO A 140 -12.19 7.08 14.41
#